data_AF-A0AAE4P8I2-F1
#
_entry.id   AF-A0AAE4P8I2-F1
#
_cell.length_a   1.000
_cell.length_b   1.000
_cell.length_c   1.000
_cell.angle_alpha   90.00
_cell.angle_beta   90.00
_cell.angle_gamma   90.00
#
_symmetry.space_group_name_H-M   'P 1'
#
loop_
_entity.id
_entity.type
_entity.pdbx_description
1 polymer ?
#
loop_
_entity_poly.entity_id
_entity_poly.type
_entity_poly.pdbx_seq_one_letter_code
_entity_poly.pdbx_strand_id
1 'polypeptide(L)'
;MAATLEGWISYAAARGDAIANDEQSAAALVRGADFIEFFYVQNFATSPAPEVIDAAIYEAAKIELGTPGLFNRVYTPGEARVLTEVKGIKWTAVGDAKAEGALSPTSTKIEAMLGQYVSRKTGLGMRSLG
;
A
#
# COMPACT_ATOMS: atom_id res chain seq x y z
N MET A 1 -11.22 14.79 1.47
CA MET A 1 -9.83 14.32 1.29
C MET A 1 -9.12 15.35 0.43
N ALA A 2 -7.99 15.86 0.88
CA ALA A 2 -7.30 16.96 0.21
C ALA A 2 -5.80 16.89 0.49
N ALA A 3 -5.20 15.70 0.38
CA ALA A 3 -3.76 15.54 0.51
C ALA A 3 -3.02 16.54 -0.39
N THR A 4 -2.18 17.37 0.22
CA THR A 4 -1.37 18.38 -0.48
C THR A 4 0.11 18.12 -0.23
N LEU A 5 0.97 18.68 -1.08
CA LEU A 5 2.42 18.58 -0.90
C LEU A 5 2.86 19.26 0.41
N GLU A 6 2.27 20.41 0.78
CA GLU A 6 2.53 21.08 2.06
C GLU A 6 2.09 20.23 3.27
N GLY A 7 0.92 19.58 3.15
CA GLY A 7 0.43 18.64 4.15
C GLY A 7 1.36 17.44 4.30
N TRP A 8 1.88 16.91 3.19
CA TRP A 8 2.86 15.83 3.21
C TRP A 8 4.17 16.25 3.87
N ILE A 9 4.70 17.42 3.53
CA ILE A 9 5.94 17.96 4.12
C ILE A 9 5.77 18.10 5.65
N SER A 10 4.65 18.66 6.10
CA SER A 10 4.35 18.82 7.53
C SER A 10 4.21 17.46 8.24
N TYR A 11 3.50 16.53 7.60
CA TYR A 11 3.32 15.17 8.09
C TYR A 11 4.64 14.40 8.22
N ALA A 12 5.55 14.56 7.25
CA ALA A 12 6.87 13.96 7.24
C ALA A 12 7.78 14.58 8.31
N ALA A 13 7.78 15.91 8.42
CA ALA A 13 8.58 16.64 9.43
C ALA A 13 8.21 16.22 10.86
N ALA A 14 6.92 16.02 11.16
CA ALA A 14 6.45 15.53 12.46
C ALA A 14 6.99 14.12 12.81
N ARG A 15 7.48 13.37 11.82
CA ARG A 15 8.08 12.03 11.96
C ARG A 15 9.60 12.02 11.79
N GLY A 16 10.21 13.19 11.66
CA GLY A 16 11.66 13.36 11.47
C GLY A 16 12.13 13.10 10.03
N ASP A 17 11.23 13.06 9.06
CA ASP A 17 11.54 12.92 7.64
C ASP A 17 11.54 14.29 6.94
N ALA A 18 12.35 14.44 5.90
CA ALA A 18 12.34 15.62 5.03
C ALA A 18 11.86 15.24 3.62
N ILE A 19 10.88 16.00 3.11
CA ILE A 19 10.37 15.87 1.74
C ILE A 19 10.64 17.19 1.02
N ALA A 20 11.18 17.11 -0.19
CA ALA A 20 11.43 18.28 -1.00
C ALA A 20 10.12 18.86 -1.55
N ASN A 21 10.02 20.18 -1.63
CA ASN A 21 8.90 20.83 -2.32
C ASN A 21 9.24 20.97 -3.81
N ASP A 22 9.15 19.86 -4.55
CA ASP A 22 9.52 19.79 -5.96
C ASP A 22 8.53 18.96 -6.79
N GLU A 23 8.75 18.97 -8.11
CA GLU A 23 7.90 18.27 -9.08
C GLU A 23 7.92 16.75 -8.89
N GLN A 24 9.04 16.18 -8.42
CA GLN A 24 9.15 14.73 -8.20
C GLN A 24 8.27 14.31 -7.02
N SER A 25 8.27 15.10 -5.95
CA SER A 25 7.43 14.89 -4.78
C SER A 25 5.96 15.12 -5.13
N ALA A 26 5.64 16.15 -5.92
CA ALA A 26 4.28 16.35 -6.43
C ALA A 26 3.80 15.16 -7.27
N ALA A 27 4.64 14.64 -8.17
CA ALA A 27 4.29 13.48 -9.00
C ALA A 27 4.16 12.19 -8.17
N ALA A 28 5.00 12.00 -7.15
CA ALA A 28 4.90 10.87 -6.22
C ALA A 28 3.61 10.94 -5.38
N LEU A 29 3.19 12.14 -4.98
CA LEU A 29 1.93 12.34 -4.28
C LEU A 29 0.73 11.92 -5.12
N VAL A 30 0.72 12.27 -6.42
CA VAL A 30 -0.34 11.84 -7.34
C VAL A 30 -0.37 10.31 -7.46
N ARG A 31 0.77 9.65 -7.71
CA ARG A 31 0.84 8.18 -7.82
C ARG A 31 0.41 7.48 -6.52
N GLY A 32 0.83 8.02 -5.37
CA GLY A 32 0.42 7.53 -4.07
C GLY A 32 -1.09 7.69 -3.83
N ALA A 33 -1.65 8.82 -4.23
CA ALA A 33 -3.09 9.08 -4.15
C ALA A 33 -3.90 8.12 -5.03
N ASP A 34 -3.47 7.89 -6.28
CA ASP A 34 -4.10 6.94 -7.19
C ASP A 34 -4.14 5.54 -6.58
N PHE A 35 -3.03 5.09 -5.99
CA PHE A 35 -2.99 3.78 -5.31
C PHE A 35 -4.00 3.70 -4.16
N ILE A 36 -4.05 4.71 -3.28
CA ILE A 36 -4.99 4.71 -2.15
C ILE A 36 -6.44 4.75 -2.65
N GLU A 37 -6.73 5.58 -3.65
CA GLU A 37 -8.06 5.71 -4.22
C GLU A 37 -8.54 4.37 -4.80
N PHE A 38 -7.79 3.81 -5.76
CA PHE A 38 -8.24 2.63 -6.50
C PHE A 38 -8.15 1.33 -5.69
N PHE A 39 -7.17 1.20 -4.78
CA PHE A 39 -6.98 -0.02 -4.02
C PHE A 39 -7.79 -0.04 -2.72
N TYR A 40 -7.88 1.08 -2.00
CA TYR A 40 -8.54 1.12 -0.69
C TYR A 40 -9.88 1.85 -0.72
N VAL A 41 -9.95 3.09 -1.20
CA VAL A 41 -11.16 3.94 -1.09
C VAL A 41 -12.36 3.28 -1.76
N GLN A 42 -12.17 2.72 -2.96
CA GLN A 42 -13.20 2.00 -3.70
C GLN A 42 -13.67 0.70 -3.01
N ASN A 43 -12.92 0.19 -2.02
CA ASN A 43 -13.18 -1.08 -1.33
C ASN A 43 -13.56 -0.91 0.17
N PHE A 44 -13.77 0.33 0.64
CA PHE A 44 -14.18 0.57 2.02
C PHE A 44 -15.59 0.04 2.32
N ALA A 45 -15.70 -0.81 3.34
CA ALA A 45 -16.96 -1.19 3.99
C ALA A 45 -17.50 -0.07 4.90
N THR A 46 -16.58 0.74 5.44
CA THR A 46 -16.86 1.86 6.34
C THR A 46 -15.84 2.93 6.05
N SER A 47 -16.27 4.18 5.92
CA SER A 47 -15.35 5.26 5.58
C SER A 47 -14.51 5.70 6.79
N PRO A 48 -13.17 5.71 6.69
CA PRO A 48 -12.31 6.35 7.68
C PRO A 48 -12.49 7.87 7.68
N ALA A 49 -11.97 8.51 8.73
CA ALA A 49 -11.85 9.96 8.77
C ALA A 49 -10.90 10.45 7.65
N PRO A 50 -11.16 11.60 7.00
CA PRO A 50 -10.36 12.09 5.88
C PRO A 50 -8.86 12.19 6.18
N GLU A 51 -8.49 12.54 7.41
CA GLU A 51 -7.10 12.72 7.85
C GLU A 51 -6.33 11.39 7.86
N VAL A 52 -7.03 10.27 8.10
CA VAL A 52 -6.44 8.93 8.03
C VAL A 52 -6.13 8.56 6.58
N ILE A 53 -6.99 8.95 5.64
CA ILE A 53 -6.77 8.71 4.21
C ILE A 53 -5.62 9.59 3.71
N ASP A 54 -5.61 10.88 4.05
CA ASP A 54 -4.52 11.79 3.68
C ASP A 54 -3.17 11.28 4.24
N ALA A 55 -3.14 10.80 5.49
CA ALA A 55 -1.95 10.17 6.08
C ALA A 55 -1.49 8.92 5.29
N ALA A 56 -2.42 8.06 4.88
CA ALA A 56 -2.10 6.88 4.08
C ALA A 56 -1.56 7.26 2.69
N ILE A 57 -2.10 8.32 2.07
CA ILE A 57 -1.59 8.87 0.80
C ILE A 57 -0.16 9.34 0.97
N TYR A 58 0.18 10.04 2.05
CA TYR A 58 1.55 10.47 2.33
C TYR A 58 2.53 9.31 2.50
N GLU A 59 2.10 8.19 3.10
CA GLU A 59 2.93 6.98 3.18
C GLU A 59 3.10 6.32 1.81
N ALA A 60 2.04 6.26 0.99
CA ALA A 60 2.12 5.73 -0.37
C ALA A 60 3.03 6.60 -1.26
N ALA A 61 2.90 7.93 -1.15
CA ALA A 61 3.73 8.90 -1.85
C ALA A 61 5.22 8.75 -1.49
N LYS A 62 5.54 8.50 -0.22
CA LYS A 62 6.93 8.22 0.21
C LYS A 62 7.51 6.99 -0.47
N ILE A 63 6.71 5.94 -0.63
CA ILE A 63 7.12 4.72 -1.33
C ILE A 63 7.32 4.99 -2.82
N GLU A 64 6.40 5.73 -3.46
CA GLU A 64 6.45 6.14 -4.86
C GLU A 64 7.57 7.14 -5.19
N LEU A 65 8.03 7.91 -4.21
CA LEU A 65 9.20 8.78 -4.36
C LEU A 65 10.49 7.96 -4.37
N GLY A 66 10.59 6.94 -3.50
CA GLY A 66 11.75 6.05 -3.46
C GLY A 66 11.80 5.04 -4.61
N THR A 67 10.65 4.53 -5.04
CA THR A 67 10.51 3.59 -6.16
C THR A 67 9.35 4.02 -7.06
N PRO A 68 9.57 4.94 -8.01
CA PRO A 68 8.53 5.39 -8.92
C PRO A 68 7.90 4.23 -9.70
N GLY A 69 6.57 4.16 -9.65
CA GLY A 69 5.78 3.16 -10.35
C GLY A 69 5.71 1.80 -9.66
N LEU A 70 5.99 1.74 -8.34
CA LEU A 70 5.86 0.49 -7.60
C LEU A 70 4.43 -0.01 -7.63
N PHE A 71 3.44 0.84 -7.32
CA PHE A 71 2.04 0.43 -7.17
C PHE A 71 1.31 0.25 -8.50
N ASN A 72 1.83 0.77 -9.60
CA ASN A 72 1.25 0.65 -10.95
C ASN A 72 2.04 -0.29 -11.87
N ARG A 73 2.95 -1.09 -11.30
CA ARG A 73 3.77 -2.03 -12.07
C ARG A 73 2.88 -3.06 -12.77
N VAL A 74 2.94 -3.07 -14.10
CA VAL A 74 2.35 -4.13 -14.92
C VAL A 74 3.19 -5.39 -14.78
N TYR A 75 2.52 -6.53 -14.62
CA TYR A 75 3.14 -7.84 -14.66
C TYR A 75 2.32 -8.79 -15.53
N THR A 76 2.97 -9.76 -16.14
CA THR A 76 2.29 -10.92 -16.73
C THR A 76 2.29 -12.06 -15.72
N PRO A 77 1.18 -12.80 -15.54
CA PRO A 77 1.10 -13.87 -14.53
C PRO A 77 2.22 -14.93 -14.64
N GLY A 78 2.77 -15.16 -15.84
CA GLY A 78 3.90 -16.07 -16.06
C GLY A 78 5.25 -15.59 -15.49
N GLU A 79 5.38 -14.31 -15.14
CA GLU A 79 6.57 -13.76 -14.47
C GLU A 79 6.58 -14.05 -12.97
N ALA A 80 5.45 -14.48 -12.40
CA ALA A 80 5.35 -14.84 -10.99
C ALA A 80 6.20 -16.10 -10.71
N ARG A 81 7.22 -15.95 -9.86
CA ARG A 81 8.08 -17.06 -9.45
C ARG A 81 7.60 -17.63 -8.12
N VAL A 82 7.37 -18.93 -8.09
CA VAL A 82 7.08 -19.67 -6.84
C VAL A 82 8.36 -20.32 -6.37
N LEU A 83 8.74 -20.03 -5.12
CA LEU A 83 9.83 -20.74 -4.46
C LEU A 83 9.34 -22.15 -4.09
N THR A 84 9.75 -23.16 -4.86
CA THR A 84 9.30 -24.54 -4.67
C THR A 84 10.13 -25.30 -3.63
N GLU A 85 11.41 -24.94 -3.45
CA GLU A 85 12.28 -25.53 -2.43
C GLU A 85 13.46 -24.61 -2.10
N VAL A 86 13.80 -24.51 -0.81
CA VAL A 86 15.14 -24.14 -0.34
C VAL A 86 15.65 -25.35 0.43
N LYS A 87 16.81 -25.91 0.05
CA LYS A 87 17.33 -27.14 0.69
C LYS A 87 17.35 -27.00 2.21
N GLY A 88 16.56 -27.84 2.89
CA GLY A 88 16.51 -27.96 4.36
C GLY A 88 15.43 -27.13 5.08
N ILE A 89 14.81 -26.14 4.44
CA ILE A 89 13.73 -25.33 5.06
C ILE A 89 12.57 -25.18 4.07
N LYS A 90 11.41 -25.74 4.43
CA LYS A 90 10.17 -25.64 3.64
C LYS A 90 9.20 -24.73 4.38
N TRP A 91 8.68 -23.72 3.67
CA TRP A 91 7.62 -22.83 4.16
C TRP A 91 6.35 -23.10 3.37
N THR A 92 5.21 -23.12 4.05
CA THR A 92 3.89 -23.10 3.39
C THR A 92 3.39 -21.67 3.37
N ALA A 93 3.00 -21.16 2.20
CA ALA A 93 2.41 -19.84 2.11
C ALA A 93 1.09 -19.80 2.90
N VAL A 94 0.94 -18.83 3.79
CA VAL A 94 -0.29 -18.59 4.57
C VAL A 94 -1.18 -17.62 3.78
N GLY A 95 -1.68 -18.06 2.63
CA GLY A 95 -2.50 -17.25 1.73
C GLY A 95 -2.66 -17.87 0.34
N ASP A 96 -3.64 -17.40 -0.43
CA ASP A 96 -3.81 -17.83 -1.82
C ASP A 96 -3.01 -16.93 -2.76
N ALA A 97 -1.85 -17.44 -3.21
CA ALA A 97 -0.99 -16.75 -4.17
C ALA A 97 -1.65 -16.54 -5.55
N LYS A 98 -2.82 -17.15 -5.80
CA LYS A 98 -3.60 -17.00 -7.03
C LYS A 98 -4.76 -16.01 -6.88
N ALA A 99 -5.00 -15.47 -5.68
CA ALA A 99 -6.06 -14.50 -5.46
C ALA A 99 -5.80 -13.18 -6.21
N GLU A 100 -6.89 -12.47 -6.53
CA GLU A 100 -6.81 -11.14 -7.09
C GLU A 100 -6.05 -10.20 -6.14
N GLY A 101 -5.07 -9.47 -6.68
CA GLY A 101 -4.21 -8.59 -5.88
C GLY A 101 -3.14 -9.30 -5.06
N ALA A 102 -2.97 -10.63 -5.14
CA ALA A 102 -1.95 -11.37 -4.37
C ALA A 102 -0.50 -10.95 -4.69
N LEU A 103 -0.28 -10.34 -5.86
CA LEU A 103 1.01 -9.82 -6.31
C LEU A 103 1.11 -8.29 -6.18
N SER A 104 0.08 -7.63 -5.67
CA SER A 104 0.10 -6.19 -5.44
C SER A 104 1.04 -5.85 -4.28
N PRO A 105 1.95 -4.87 -4.44
CA PRO A 105 2.79 -4.41 -3.33
C PRO A 105 1.93 -3.97 -2.15
N THR A 106 2.27 -4.45 -0.95
CA THR A 106 1.52 -4.15 0.27
C THR A 106 2.44 -3.45 1.28
N SER A 107 1.99 -2.31 1.81
CA SER A 107 2.68 -1.61 2.91
C SER A 107 2.03 -1.96 4.24
N THR A 108 2.81 -2.50 5.18
CA THR A 108 2.32 -2.87 6.52
C THR A 108 1.74 -1.68 7.28
N LYS A 109 2.28 -0.48 7.05
CA LYS A 109 1.82 0.76 7.70
C LYS A 109 0.49 1.25 7.11
N ILE A 110 0.35 1.21 5.78
CA ILE A 110 -0.92 1.55 5.11
C ILE A 110 -1.99 0.54 5.51
N GLU A 111 -1.66 -0.75 5.60
CA GLU A 111 -2.57 -1.78 6.10
C GLU A 111 -3.01 -1.54 7.54
N ALA A 112 -2.10 -1.10 8.42
CA ALA A 112 -2.46 -0.75 9.79
C ALA A 112 -3.39 0.48 9.86
N MET A 113 -3.28 1.42 8.91
CA MET A 113 -4.14 2.61 8.83
C MET A 113 -5.52 2.28 8.25
N LEU A 114 -5.56 1.57 7.13
CA LEU A 114 -6.75 1.43 6.29
C LEU A 114 -7.40 0.04 6.32
N GLY A 115 -6.66 -1.00 6.72
CA GLY A 115 -7.10 -2.39 6.59
C GLY A 115 -8.38 -2.73 7.35
N GLN A 116 -8.66 -2.03 8.46
CA GLN A 116 -9.89 -2.20 9.24
C GLN A 116 -11.15 -1.66 8.56
N TYR A 117 -10.98 -0.79 7.56
CA TYR A 117 -12.07 -0.13 6.85
C TYR A 117 -12.48 -0.88 5.58
N VAL A 118 -11.64 -1.80 5.09
CA VAL A 118 -11.90 -2.57 3.86
C VAL A 118 -12.73 -3.80 4.19
N SER A 119 -13.78 -4.06 3.40
CA SER A 119 -14.53 -5.32 3.48
C SER A 119 -13.66 -6.41 2.87
N ARG A 120 -12.74 -6.96 3.65
CA ARG A 120 -12.01 -8.15 3.23
C ARG A 120 -13.00 -9.29 3.22
N LYS A 121 -13.61 -9.58 2.06
CA LYS A 121 -14.12 -10.92 1.78
C LYS A 121 -13.00 -11.87 2.17
N THR A 122 -13.28 -12.72 3.15
CA THR A 122 -12.41 -13.69 3.81
C THR A 122 -11.29 -14.17 2.88
N GLY A 123 -10.12 -13.53 2.93
CA GLY A 123 -9.10 -13.74 1.89
C GLY A 123 -7.77 -13.04 2.11
N LEU A 124 -7.71 -11.97 2.90
CA LEU A 124 -6.45 -11.36 3.32
C LEU A 124 -6.34 -11.42 4.85
N GLY A 125 -5.67 -12.46 5.34
CA GLY A 125 -5.33 -12.61 6.75
C GLY A 125 -6.48 -13.06 7.64
N MET A 126 -6.96 -14.30 7.47
CA MET A 126 -7.36 -15.04 8.66
C MET A 126 -6.11 -15.18 9.52
N ARG A 127 -6.00 -14.31 10.53
CA ARG A 127 -5.36 -14.72 11.78
C ARG A 127 -6.16 -15.92 12.26
N SER A 128 -5.70 -17.12 11.94
CA SER A 128 -6.16 -18.32 12.61
C SER A 128 -5.81 -18.11 14.08
N LEU A 129 -6.82 -17.77 14.88
CA LEU A 129 -6.81 -18.11 16.28
C LEU A 129 -6.86 -19.64 16.33
N GLY A 130 -5.66 -20.22 16.38
CA GLY A 130 -5.39 -21.54 16.95
C GLY A 130 -4.58 -21.32 18.22
#